data_AF-A0A8S2Y7R0-F1
#
_entry.id   AF-A0A8S2Y7R0-F1
#
_cell.length_a   1.000
_cell.length_b   1.000
_cell.length_c   1.000
_cell.angle_alpha   90.00
_cell.angle_beta   90.00
_cell.angle_gamma   90.00
#
_symmetry.space_group_name_H-M   'P 1'
#
loop_
_entity.id
_entity.type
_entity.pdbx_description
1 polymer ?
#
loop_
_entity_poly.entity_id
_entity_poly.type
_entity_poly.pdbx_seq_one_letter_code
_entity_poly.pdbx_strand_id
1 'polypeptide(L)'
;FQPKHLQPFRILLHTMSDNGKYSFSQNVYNVFAGLGTMNASILEKMSAGRWFAFQEIVMGSGNMCQRCLQSNLQLPGGIELNGSMLFRDRMYKQHDLSPPTIRKNHSFERQHLRRPLKAYVIHNKRFTDDDKIEIQAAIDEINKYTAVNKNQTTENGENLRWPLVHVSYISYPLIAAREEAKSQFSTPIIQSKTIISTPYIKGLYYPINERPLGIKRKIVIQLIRKATQLILNGFTIPVHPRENLASDGQLFTEMCELDQQFCMAVTERSEKNSFWCIDTWPEEIINENGPWSSKGIIDGGRTVMYPCNRTLLNQLRRKYSIDYHVKTMSNKTL
;
A
#
# COMPACT_ATOMS: atom_id res chain seq x y z
N PHE A 1 3.27 -8.93 -30.86
CA PHE A 1 2.83 -10.01 -29.96
C PHE A 1 2.19 -9.40 -28.73
N GLN A 2 1.02 -9.86 -28.29
CA GLN A 2 0.50 -9.42 -26.99
C GLN A 2 1.46 -9.89 -25.89
N PRO A 3 1.74 -9.06 -24.87
CA PRO A 3 2.55 -9.48 -23.73
C PRO A 3 1.99 -10.78 -23.13
N LYS A 4 2.81 -11.82 -23.01
CA LYS A 4 2.35 -13.18 -22.62
C LYS A 4 1.67 -13.21 -21.25
N HIS A 5 2.12 -12.38 -20.32
CA HIS A 5 1.49 -12.25 -18.99
C HIS A 5 0.06 -11.70 -19.04
N LEU A 6 -0.41 -11.17 -20.18
CA LEU A 6 -1.81 -10.77 -20.41
C LEU A 6 -2.69 -11.93 -20.86
N GLN A 7 -2.10 -13.03 -21.32
CA GLN A 7 -2.85 -14.23 -21.68
C GLN A 7 -3.41 -14.89 -20.42
N PRO A 8 -4.56 -15.58 -20.51
CA PRO A 8 -5.04 -16.45 -19.44
C PRO A 8 -3.97 -17.49 -19.07
N PHE A 9 -3.79 -17.74 -17.78
CA PHE A 9 -2.83 -18.69 -17.22
C PHE A 9 -3.48 -19.49 -16.09
N ARG A 10 -2.85 -20.59 -15.68
CA ARG A 10 -3.30 -21.35 -14.52
C ARG A 10 -2.40 -21.01 -13.34
N ILE A 11 -2.97 -20.59 -12.22
CA ILE A 11 -2.20 -20.34 -10.99
C ILE A 11 -2.07 -21.66 -10.22
N LEU A 12 -0.84 -22.05 -9.90
CA LEU A 12 -0.54 -23.17 -9.02
C LEU A 12 -0.37 -22.66 -7.58
N LEU A 13 -1.21 -23.12 -6.66
CA LEU A 13 -1.19 -22.70 -5.24
C LEU A 13 -0.79 -23.87 -4.35
N HIS A 14 0.26 -23.71 -3.54
CA HIS A 14 0.71 -24.76 -2.61
C HIS A 14 -0.23 -24.93 -1.41
N THR A 15 -0.81 -23.82 -0.93
CA THR A 15 -1.76 -23.82 0.19
C THR A 15 -3.08 -23.21 -0.24
N MET A 16 -3.96 -24.01 -0.86
CA MET A 16 -5.40 -23.75 -0.78
C MET A 16 -5.90 -24.30 0.56
N SER A 17 -5.49 -23.70 1.66
CA SER A 17 -6.20 -23.93 2.91
C SER A 17 -7.30 -22.88 2.99
N ASP A 18 -8.54 -23.32 2.75
CA ASP A 18 -9.74 -22.53 3.03
C ASP A 18 -9.82 -22.14 4.52
N ASN A 19 -9.01 -22.77 5.38
CA ASN A 19 -8.94 -22.51 6.82
C ASN A 19 -7.76 -21.63 7.27
N GLY A 20 -6.94 -21.13 6.34
CA GLY A 20 -5.80 -20.28 6.69
C GLY A 20 -6.23 -18.83 6.94
N LYS A 21 -6.10 -18.33 8.18
CA LYS A 21 -6.21 -16.89 8.51
C LYS A 21 -5.30 -15.95 7.68
N TYR A 22 -4.45 -16.52 6.83
CA TYR A 22 -3.37 -15.84 6.11
C TYR A 22 -3.37 -16.10 4.59
N SER A 23 -4.32 -16.89 4.05
CA SER A 23 -4.46 -17.06 2.60
C SER A 23 -5.28 -15.91 1.99
N PHE A 24 -4.95 -15.51 0.76
CA PHE A 24 -5.84 -14.67 -0.04
C PHE A 24 -7.10 -15.49 -0.39
N SER A 25 -8.26 -14.84 -0.50
CA SER A 25 -9.49 -15.55 -0.85
C SER A 25 -9.35 -16.18 -2.24
N GLN A 26 -9.85 -17.42 -2.37
CA GLN A 26 -9.81 -18.19 -3.61
C GLN A 26 -10.38 -17.41 -4.80
N ASN A 27 -11.39 -16.58 -4.54
CA ASN A 27 -12.00 -15.67 -5.49
C ASN A 27 -10.99 -14.73 -6.14
N VAL A 28 -10.06 -14.17 -5.36
CA VAL A 28 -9.00 -13.29 -5.87
C VAL A 28 -8.13 -14.05 -6.87
N TYR A 29 -7.70 -15.27 -6.57
CA TYR A 29 -6.89 -16.06 -7.51
C TYR A 29 -7.66 -16.47 -8.77
N ASN A 30 -8.94 -16.82 -8.64
CA ASN A 30 -9.78 -17.20 -9.77
C ASN A 30 -9.98 -16.04 -10.75
N VAL A 31 -10.21 -14.84 -10.22
CA VAL A 31 -10.24 -13.57 -10.96
C VAL A 31 -8.95 -13.39 -11.78
N PHE A 32 -7.79 -13.65 -11.19
CA PHE A 32 -6.50 -13.39 -11.87
C PHE A 32 -6.06 -14.43 -12.89
N ALA A 33 -6.29 -15.71 -12.62
CA ALA A 33 -5.72 -16.76 -13.44
C ALA A 33 -6.30 -16.72 -14.87
N GLY A 34 -7.62 -16.59 -15.01
CA GLY A 34 -8.28 -16.68 -16.32
C GLY A 34 -8.39 -18.10 -16.89
N LEU A 35 -7.47 -19.03 -16.59
CA LEU A 35 -7.63 -20.49 -16.80
C LEU A 35 -7.93 -21.25 -15.50
N GLY A 36 -8.25 -20.52 -14.44
CA GLY A 36 -8.51 -21.05 -13.10
C GLY A 36 -7.26 -21.37 -12.30
N THR A 37 -7.46 -21.89 -11.11
CA THR A 37 -6.40 -22.23 -10.16
C THR A 37 -6.28 -23.75 -10.01
N MET A 38 -5.09 -24.25 -9.70
CA MET A 38 -4.88 -25.66 -9.35
C MET A 38 -4.04 -25.75 -8.09
N ASN A 39 -4.41 -26.65 -7.18
CA ASN A 39 -3.63 -26.90 -5.98
C ASN A 39 -2.36 -27.67 -6.36
N ALA A 40 -1.19 -27.17 -5.95
CA ALA A 40 0.09 -27.78 -6.28
C ALA A 40 0.20 -29.22 -5.73
N SER A 41 -0.47 -29.53 -4.62
CA SER A 41 -0.52 -30.91 -4.10
C SER A 41 -1.26 -31.88 -5.03
N ILE A 42 -2.22 -31.39 -5.83
CA ILE A 42 -2.88 -32.21 -6.86
C ILE A 42 -1.88 -32.51 -7.96
N LEU A 43 -1.14 -31.50 -8.42
CA LEU A 43 -0.10 -31.67 -9.43
C LEU A 43 1.00 -32.64 -8.96
N GLU A 44 1.42 -32.53 -7.70
CA GLU A 44 2.38 -33.44 -7.07
C GLU A 44 1.86 -34.89 -7.06
N LYS A 45 0.60 -35.12 -6.65
CA LYS A 45 -0.02 -36.45 -6.71
C LYS A 45 -0.10 -37.00 -8.14
N MET A 46 -0.43 -36.14 -9.12
CA MET A 46 -0.48 -36.54 -10.52
C MET A 46 0.91 -36.80 -11.11
N SER A 47 1.97 -36.29 -10.48
CA SER A 47 3.37 -36.46 -10.92
C SER A 47 3.97 -37.80 -10.50
N ALA A 48 3.26 -38.59 -9.68
CA ALA A 48 3.70 -39.93 -9.31
C ALA A 48 3.88 -40.80 -10.58
N GLY A 49 5.14 -41.03 -10.95
CA GLY A 49 5.52 -41.76 -12.16
C GLY A 49 5.31 -41.00 -13.48
N ARG A 50 5.08 -39.67 -13.45
CA ARG A 50 4.84 -38.86 -14.65
C ARG A 50 5.61 -37.54 -14.59
N TRP A 51 6.21 -37.17 -15.72
CA TRP A 51 6.84 -35.86 -15.89
C TRP A 51 5.83 -34.86 -16.44
N PHE A 52 5.74 -33.69 -15.82
CA PHE A 52 5.02 -32.56 -16.39
C PHE A 52 6.00 -31.67 -17.14
N ALA A 53 5.81 -31.57 -18.46
CA ALA A 53 6.47 -30.58 -19.27
C ALA A 53 5.57 -29.34 -19.36
N PHE A 54 6.09 -28.21 -18.90
CA PHE A 54 5.43 -26.92 -19.04
C PHE A 54 6.05 -26.19 -20.21
N GLN A 55 5.22 -25.61 -21.08
CA GLN A 55 5.72 -24.70 -22.11
C GLN A 55 6.37 -23.45 -21.50
N GLU A 56 5.85 -23.00 -20.36
CA GLU A 56 6.34 -21.84 -19.62
C GLU A 56 5.94 -21.95 -18.14
N ILE A 57 6.87 -21.67 -17.22
CA ILE A 57 6.61 -21.60 -15.78
C ILE A 57 7.06 -20.24 -15.29
N VAL A 58 6.16 -19.49 -14.65
CA VAL A 58 6.48 -18.24 -13.98
C VAL A 58 6.42 -18.49 -12.48
N MET A 59 7.57 -18.47 -11.81
CA MET A 59 7.65 -18.57 -10.36
C MET A 59 7.80 -17.16 -9.78
N GLY A 60 6.89 -16.78 -8.88
CA GLY A 60 7.06 -15.58 -8.07
C GLY A 60 8.32 -15.69 -7.22
N SER A 61 8.88 -14.56 -6.80
CA SER A 61 10.22 -14.46 -6.19
C SER A 61 10.42 -15.17 -4.84
N GLY A 62 9.49 -16.01 -4.37
CA GLY A 62 9.49 -16.65 -3.04
C GLY A 62 9.30 -15.68 -1.87
N ASN A 63 9.62 -14.40 -2.09
CA ASN A 63 9.48 -13.32 -1.16
C ASN A 63 8.03 -12.85 -1.17
N MET A 64 7.29 -13.08 -0.10
CA MET A 64 6.14 -12.23 0.20
C MET A 64 6.65 -10.78 0.11
N CYS A 65 6.01 -9.91 -0.67
CA CYS A 65 6.35 -8.49 -0.85
C CYS A 65 6.24 -7.69 0.47
N GLN A 66 6.93 -8.10 1.52
CA GLN A 66 6.71 -7.57 2.85
C GLN A 66 7.36 -6.21 3.04
N ARG A 67 8.33 -5.84 2.20
CA ARG A 67 8.93 -4.53 2.12
C ARG A 67 9.94 -4.49 0.98
N CYS A 68 9.72 -3.62 0.02
CA CYS A 68 10.80 -3.18 -0.85
C CYS A 68 10.93 -1.67 -0.74
N LEU A 69 12.12 -1.22 -0.36
CA LEU A 69 12.42 0.19 -0.09
C LEU A 69 12.95 0.93 -1.32
N GLN A 70 13.20 0.21 -2.42
CA GLN A 70 13.53 0.81 -3.69
C GLN A 70 12.24 1.35 -4.30
N SER A 71 12.22 2.66 -4.61
CA SER A 71 11.12 3.31 -5.34
C SER A 71 10.79 2.61 -6.67
N ASN A 72 11.77 1.87 -7.20
CA ASN A 72 11.76 1.22 -8.49
C ASN A 72 11.72 -0.32 -8.41
N LEU A 73 11.57 -0.93 -7.24
CA LEU A 73 11.50 -2.39 -7.16
C LEU A 73 10.09 -2.80 -6.76
N GLN A 74 9.26 -2.95 -7.79
CA GLN A 74 8.09 -3.81 -7.73
C GLN A 74 8.56 -5.27 -7.58
N LEU A 75 7.65 -6.24 -7.47
CA LEU A 75 8.00 -7.66 -7.72
C LEU A 75 8.95 -7.74 -8.93
N PRO A 76 9.99 -8.59 -8.96
CA PRO A 76 10.79 -8.78 -10.17
C PRO A 76 9.87 -8.97 -11.39
N GLY A 77 10.11 -8.21 -12.46
CA GLY A 77 9.19 -8.11 -13.62
C GLY A 77 8.05 -7.10 -13.49
N GLY A 78 7.76 -6.54 -12.31
CA GLY A 78 6.65 -5.61 -12.09
C GLY A 78 6.82 -4.28 -12.81
N ILE A 79 8.02 -3.68 -12.80
CA ILE A 79 8.27 -2.45 -13.57
C ILE A 79 8.44 -2.74 -15.06
N GLU A 80 9.30 -3.71 -15.39
CA GLU A 80 9.60 -4.10 -16.77
C GLU A 80 8.34 -4.52 -17.54
N LEU A 81 7.40 -5.18 -16.86
CA LEU A 81 6.12 -5.60 -17.43
C LEU A 81 4.99 -4.61 -17.12
N ASN A 82 5.20 -3.60 -16.29
CA ASN A 82 4.13 -2.76 -15.75
C ASN A 82 3.00 -3.56 -15.07
N GLY A 83 3.39 -4.55 -14.25
CA GLY A 83 2.53 -5.50 -13.53
C GLY A 83 1.34 -4.86 -12.83
N SER A 84 1.55 -3.72 -12.15
CA SER A 84 0.49 -2.97 -11.47
C SER A 84 -0.57 -2.41 -12.43
N MET A 85 -0.19 -1.98 -13.65
CA MET A 85 -1.14 -1.53 -14.67
C MET A 85 -1.98 -2.69 -15.18
N LEU A 86 -1.31 -3.80 -15.48
CA LEU A 86 -1.95 -4.99 -16.04
C LEU A 86 -2.92 -5.59 -15.03
N PHE A 87 -2.52 -5.61 -13.75
CA PHE A 87 -3.39 -5.97 -12.64
C PHE A 87 -4.63 -5.08 -12.63
N ARG A 88 -4.45 -3.75 -12.61
CA ARG A 88 -5.57 -2.80 -12.66
C ARG A 88 -6.46 -3.08 -13.87
N ASP A 89 -5.91 -3.16 -15.06
CA ASP A 89 -6.68 -3.29 -16.30
C ASP A 89 -7.47 -4.59 -16.34
N ARG A 90 -6.92 -5.69 -15.81
CA ARG A 90 -7.63 -6.95 -15.63
C ARG A 90 -8.78 -6.83 -14.65
N MET A 91 -8.55 -6.16 -13.52
CA MET A 91 -9.62 -5.92 -12.53
C MET A 91 -10.76 -5.12 -13.14
N TYR A 92 -10.45 -4.05 -13.85
CA TYR A 92 -11.46 -3.25 -14.53
C TYR A 92 -12.20 -4.09 -15.59
N LYS A 93 -11.47 -4.78 -16.46
CA LYS A 93 -12.05 -5.61 -17.53
C LYS A 93 -12.98 -6.70 -16.99
N GLN A 94 -12.61 -7.38 -15.90
CA GLN A 94 -13.44 -8.44 -15.34
C GLN A 94 -14.78 -7.94 -14.76
N HIS A 95 -14.86 -6.67 -14.41
CA HIS A 95 -16.08 -6.04 -13.94
C HIS A 95 -16.78 -5.19 -15.02
N ASP A 96 -16.41 -5.38 -16.30
CA ASP A 96 -16.89 -4.58 -17.45
C ASP A 96 -16.69 -3.07 -17.24
N LEU A 97 -15.62 -2.69 -16.55
CA LEU A 97 -15.21 -1.31 -16.32
C LEU A 97 -14.07 -0.93 -17.26
N SER A 98 -14.03 0.34 -17.67
CA SER A 98 -12.89 0.90 -18.41
C SER A 98 -11.91 1.58 -17.44
N PRO A 99 -10.60 1.26 -17.47
CA PRO A 99 -9.63 1.89 -16.57
C PRO A 99 -9.50 3.38 -16.92
N PRO A 100 -9.51 4.29 -15.93
CA PRO A 100 -9.39 5.71 -16.19
C PRO A 100 -7.98 6.01 -16.72
N THR A 101 -7.88 6.48 -17.96
CA THR A 101 -6.61 6.85 -18.60
C THR A 101 -6.17 8.24 -18.14
N ILE A 102 -7.12 9.16 -18.00
CA ILE A 102 -6.94 10.51 -17.44
C ILE A 102 -8.28 10.88 -16.77
N ARG A 103 -8.29 11.22 -15.48
CA ARG A 103 -9.44 11.91 -14.87
C ARG A 103 -9.43 13.36 -15.35
N LYS A 104 -9.80 13.58 -16.63
CA LYS A 104 -9.96 14.92 -17.18
C LYS A 104 -11.12 15.62 -16.48
N ASN A 105 -11.10 16.95 -16.48
CA ASN A 105 -12.18 17.79 -15.97
C ASN A 105 -13.58 17.45 -16.54
N HIS A 106 -13.66 16.66 -17.61
CA HIS A 106 -14.89 16.27 -18.31
C HIS A 106 -15.14 14.74 -18.33
N SER A 107 -14.44 13.93 -17.53
CA SER A 107 -14.72 12.47 -17.52
C SER A 107 -16.15 12.19 -17.06
N PHE A 108 -16.74 11.10 -17.55
CA PHE A 108 -18.09 10.64 -17.18
C PHE A 108 -18.28 10.53 -15.65
N GLU A 109 -17.20 10.23 -14.92
CA GLU A 109 -17.19 10.18 -13.45
C GLU A 109 -17.39 11.56 -12.80
N ARG A 110 -17.00 12.65 -13.47
CA ARG A 110 -17.29 14.03 -13.05
C ARG A 110 -18.71 14.47 -13.43
N GLN A 111 -19.36 13.86 -14.44
CA GLN A 111 -20.73 14.24 -14.83
C GLN A 111 -21.77 13.93 -13.74
N HIS A 112 -21.40 13.20 -12.69
CA HIS A 112 -22.20 13.01 -11.50
C HIS A 112 -21.74 13.87 -10.32
N LEU A 113 -21.47 15.17 -10.53
CA LEU A 113 -21.19 16.16 -9.46
C LEU A 113 -22.23 16.16 -8.31
N ARG A 114 -23.43 15.65 -8.55
CA ARG A 114 -24.50 15.52 -7.55
C ARG A 114 -24.45 14.22 -6.73
N ARG A 115 -23.65 13.22 -7.12
CA ARG A 115 -23.54 11.98 -6.36
C ARG A 115 -22.50 12.14 -5.25
N PRO A 116 -22.83 11.78 -4.00
CA PRO A 116 -21.85 11.76 -2.92
C PRO A 116 -20.67 10.85 -3.28
N LEU A 117 -19.45 11.36 -3.08
CA LEU A 117 -18.24 10.53 -3.17
C LEU A 117 -18.29 9.49 -2.06
N LYS A 118 -18.03 8.22 -2.40
CA LYS A 118 -17.91 7.15 -1.42
C LYS A 118 -16.44 6.96 -1.09
N ALA A 119 -16.10 7.12 0.18
CA ALA A 119 -14.78 6.83 0.71
C ALA A 119 -14.85 5.64 1.66
N TYR A 120 -13.83 4.80 1.63
CA TYR A 120 -13.72 3.65 2.50
C TYR A 120 -12.44 3.77 3.31
N VAL A 121 -12.57 3.63 4.63
CA VAL A 121 -11.42 3.48 5.52
C VAL A 121 -11.23 1.99 5.76
N ILE A 122 -10.16 1.47 5.19
CA ILE A 122 -9.75 0.07 5.35
C ILE A 122 -8.53 0.08 6.26
N HIS A 123 -8.65 -0.60 7.39
CA HIS A 123 -7.58 -0.68 8.35
C HIS A 123 -7.03 -2.12 8.41
N ASN A 124 -5.74 -2.25 8.70
CA ASN A 124 -5.14 -3.53 9.04
C ASN A 124 -5.06 -3.69 10.56
N LYS A 125 -4.60 -4.86 11.03
CA LYS A 125 -4.43 -5.18 12.46
C LYS A 125 -3.39 -4.33 13.20
N ARG A 126 -2.85 -3.25 12.61
CA ARG A 126 -1.75 -2.46 13.18
C ARG A 126 -2.18 -1.18 13.90
N PHE A 127 -3.44 -0.79 13.78
CA PHE A 127 -3.99 0.34 14.54
C PHE A 127 -4.38 -0.12 15.95
N THR A 128 -3.98 0.66 16.95
CA THR A 128 -4.43 0.49 18.34
C THR A 128 -5.93 0.77 18.46
N ASP A 129 -6.55 0.45 19.60
CA ASP A 129 -7.96 0.77 19.80
C ASP A 129 -8.21 2.28 19.88
N ASP A 130 -7.28 3.03 20.48
CA ASP A 130 -7.33 4.50 20.51
C ASP A 130 -7.26 5.09 19.09
N ASP A 131 -6.37 4.57 18.23
CA ASP A 131 -6.29 5.00 16.83
C ASP A 131 -7.61 4.75 16.09
N LYS A 132 -8.28 3.62 16.36
CA LYS A 132 -9.57 3.29 15.74
C LYS A 132 -10.66 4.25 16.21
N ILE A 133 -10.67 4.63 17.49
CA ILE A 133 -11.61 5.61 18.03
C ILE A 133 -11.43 6.97 17.33
N GLU A 134 -10.19 7.43 17.18
CA GLU A 134 -9.87 8.70 16.51
C GLU A 134 -10.24 8.69 15.02
N ILE A 135 -9.99 7.57 14.34
CA ILE A 135 -10.42 7.36 12.95
C ILE A 135 -11.94 7.35 12.83
N GLN A 136 -12.65 6.65 13.71
CA GLN A 136 -14.11 6.59 13.69
C GLN A 136 -14.71 7.97 13.97
N ALA A 137 -14.17 8.72 14.93
CA ALA A 137 -14.60 10.08 15.21
C ALA A 137 -14.39 11.02 14.01
N ALA A 138 -13.30 10.85 13.23
CA ALA A 138 -13.09 11.57 11.98
C ALA A 138 -14.15 11.21 10.91
N ILE A 139 -14.49 9.93 10.79
CA ILE A 139 -15.54 9.43 9.88
C ILE A 139 -16.89 10.03 10.24
N ASP A 140 -17.26 9.99 11.51
CA ASP A 140 -18.54 10.48 12.01
C ASP A 140 -18.68 11.99 11.80
N GLU A 141 -17.60 12.76 11.99
CA GLU A 141 -17.59 14.20 11.72
C GLU A 141 -17.86 14.50 10.24
N ILE A 142 -17.18 13.79 9.33
CA ILE A 142 -17.35 13.98 7.89
C ILE A 142 -18.76 13.56 7.46
N ASN A 143 -19.27 12.44 7.97
CA ASN A 143 -20.62 11.98 7.67
C ASN A 143 -21.70 12.91 8.22
N LYS A 144 -21.52 13.45 9.43
CA LYS A 144 -22.42 14.48 9.99
C LYS A 144 -22.43 15.73 9.14
N TYR A 145 -21.26 16.23 8.74
CA TYR A 145 -21.15 17.36 7.81
C TYR A 145 -21.87 17.06 6.49
N THR A 146 -21.66 15.88 5.91
CA THR A 146 -22.33 15.45 4.68
C THR A 146 -23.85 15.35 4.84
N ALA A 147 -24.35 14.85 5.96
CA ALA A 147 -25.80 14.73 6.21
C ALA A 147 -26.49 16.09 6.36
N VAL A 148 -25.89 17.02 7.11
CA VAL A 148 -26.45 18.38 7.31
C VAL A 148 -26.52 19.13 5.97
N ASN A 149 -25.46 19.06 5.17
CA ASN A 149 -25.40 19.77 3.89
C ASN A 149 -26.22 19.10 2.78
N LYS A 150 -26.55 17.82 2.91
CA LYS A 150 -27.40 17.11 1.91
C LYS A 150 -28.80 17.71 1.82
N ASN A 151 -29.31 18.26 2.92
CA ASN A 151 -30.66 18.83 3.00
C ASN A 151 -30.71 20.33 2.70
N GLN A 152 -29.55 20.99 2.64
CA GLN A 152 -29.45 22.38 2.18
C GLN A 152 -29.43 22.37 0.66
N THR A 153 -30.61 22.26 0.04
CA THR A 153 -30.79 22.68 -1.36
C THR A 153 -30.41 24.14 -1.44
N THR A 154 -29.28 24.44 -2.06
CA THR A 154 -28.79 25.81 -2.24
C THR A 154 -29.76 26.57 -3.14
N GLU A 155 -30.74 27.27 -2.53
CA GLU A 155 -31.65 28.20 -3.22
C GLU A 155 -30.88 29.27 -4.02
N ASN A 156 -29.61 29.53 -3.67
CA ASN A 156 -28.77 30.53 -4.33
C ASN A 156 -27.70 29.96 -5.28
N GLY A 157 -27.73 28.66 -5.61
CA GLY A 157 -26.86 28.07 -6.66
C GLY A 157 -25.34 28.08 -6.40
N GLU A 158 -24.87 28.82 -5.39
CA GLU A 158 -23.46 28.98 -5.06
C GLU A 158 -23.19 28.63 -3.59
N ASN A 159 -22.08 27.90 -3.39
CA ASN A 159 -21.44 27.54 -2.11
C ASN A 159 -21.96 26.31 -1.35
N LEU A 160 -21.92 25.15 -2.02
CA LEU A 160 -21.32 23.97 -1.39
C LEU A 160 -19.87 23.85 -1.90
N ARG A 161 -18.93 24.48 -1.19
CA ARG A 161 -17.48 24.43 -1.54
C ARG A 161 -16.86 23.04 -1.35
N TRP A 162 -17.55 22.13 -0.67
CA TRP A 162 -17.09 20.77 -0.43
C TRP A 162 -18.04 19.78 -1.09
N PRO A 163 -17.52 18.76 -1.80
CA PRO A 163 -18.37 17.68 -2.27
C PRO A 163 -18.86 16.88 -1.06
N LEU A 164 -20.08 16.36 -1.17
CA LEU A 164 -20.62 15.41 -0.20
C LEU A 164 -19.77 14.14 -0.23
N VAL A 165 -19.16 13.76 0.89
CA VAL A 165 -18.39 12.53 1.02
C VAL A 165 -19.03 11.65 2.07
N HIS A 166 -19.42 10.45 1.69
CA HIS A 166 -19.86 9.42 2.62
C HIS A 166 -18.69 8.48 2.90
N VAL A 167 -18.24 8.45 4.15
CA VAL A 167 -17.12 7.63 4.59
C VAL A 167 -17.65 6.42 5.34
N SER A 168 -17.15 5.23 5.02
CA SER A 168 -17.50 4.01 5.74
C SER A 168 -16.25 3.28 6.22
N TYR A 169 -16.29 2.81 7.45
CA TYR A 169 -15.26 1.94 7.99
C TYR A 169 -15.51 0.51 7.56
N ILE A 170 -14.49 -0.14 7.01
CA ILE A 170 -14.55 -1.56 6.65
C ILE A 170 -13.44 -2.28 7.40
N SER A 171 -13.84 -3.18 8.32
CA SER A 171 -12.89 -4.06 8.99
C SER A 171 -12.65 -5.33 8.17
N TYR A 172 -11.40 -5.78 8.14
CA TYR A 172 -11.01 -6.98 7.40
C TYR A 172 -11.77 -8.26 7.85
N PRO A 173 -12.03 -8.48 9.16
CA PRO A 173 -12.86 -9.61 9.59
C PRO A 173 -14.31 -9.55 9.07
N LEU A 174 -14.90 -8.35 9.02
CA LEU A 174 -16.26 -8.16 8.50
C LEU A 174 -16.34 -8.39 7.00
N ILE A 175 -15.28 -8.09 6.25
CA ILE A 175 -15.17 -8.43 4.83
C ILE A 175 -15.15 -9.94 4.67
N ALA A 176 -14.23 -10.64 5.36
CA ALA A 176 -14.08 -12.08 5.22
C ALA A 176 -15.41 -12.80 5.50
N ALA A 177 -16.09 -12.42 6.59
CA ALA A 177 -17.41 -12.97 6.94
C ALA A 177 -18.51 -12.61 5.93
N ARG A 178 -18.47 -11.43 5.29
CA ARG A 178 -19.45 -11.03 4.26
C ARG A 178 -19.19 -11.72 2.92
N GLU A 179 -17.93 -11.96 2.56
CA GLU A 179 -17.57 -12.70 1.35
C GLU A 179 -17.97 -14.18 1.44
N GLU A 180 -17.90 -14.78 2.62
CA GLU A 180 -18.46 -16.12 2.88
C GLU A 180 -19.99 -16.15 2.72
N ALA A 181 -20.68 -15.04 3.01
CA ALA A 181 -22.14 -14.96 3.00
C ALA A 181 -22.77 -14.50 1.68
N LYS A 182 -22.01 -13.95 0.71
CA LYS A 182 -22.54 -13.42 -0.56
C LYS A 182 -21.73 -13.89 -1.76
N SER A 183 -22.20 -14.95 -2.44
CA SER A 183 -21.54 -15.51 -3.62
C SER A 183 -21.76 -14.77 -4.94
N GLN A 184 -22.38 -13.58 -4.97
CA GLN A 184 -22.77 -12.95 -6.25
C GLN A 184 -22.14 -11.59 -6.60
N PHE A 185 -21.51 -10.86 -5.68
CA PHE A 185 -20.75 -9.66 -6.05
C PHE A 185 -19.56 -9.46 -5.10
N SER A 186 -18.39 -9.93 -5.53
CA SER A 186 -17.13 -9.73 -4.82
C SER A 186 -16.50 -8.40 -5.28
N THR A 187 -16.32 -7.47 -4.35
CA THR A 187 -15.41 -6.33 -4.55
C THR A 187 -14.00 -6.79 -4.21
N PRO A 188 -13.06 -6.81 -5.15
CA PRO A 188 -11.70 -7.27 -4.93
C PRO A 188 -10.94 -6.26 -4.06
N ILE A 189 -10.44 -6.73 -2.91
CA ILE A 189 -9.72 -5.89 -1.96
C ILE A 189 -8.23 -5.93 -2.26
N ILE A 190 -7.70 -4.75 -2.58
CA ILE A 190 -6.27 -4.53 -2.78
C ILE A 190 -5.62 -4.46 -1.39
N GLN A 191 -4.83 -5.46 -1.04
CA GLN A 191 -3.93 -5.36 0.12
C GLN A 191 -2.79 -4.39 -0.21
N SER A 192 -2.84 -3.17 0.33
CA SER A 192 -1.79 -2.17 0.09
C SER A 192 -0.57 -2.45 0.97
N LYS A 193 0.29 -3.38 0.56
CA LYS A 193 1.69 -3.35 1.00
C LYS A 193 2.44 -2.44 0.03
N THR A 194 2.48 -1.16 0.41
CA THR A 194 3.25 -0.08 -0.20
C THR A 194 2.66 0.48 -1.52
N ILE A 195 2.07 1.69 -1.44
CA ILE A 195 1.54 2.46 -2.58
C ILE A 195 2.64 2.93 -3.56
N ILE A 196 3.91 2.89 -3.13
CA ILE A 196 5.09 3.31 -3.89
C ILE A 196 5.18 2.59 -5.26
N SER A 197 4.60 1.39 -5.34
CA SER A 197 4.61 0.51 -6.52
C SER A 197 3.33 0.55 -7.35
N THR A 198 2.37 1.42 -7.01
CA THR A 198 1.08 1.55 -7.72
C THR A 198 0.98 2.94 -8.35
N PRO A 199 1.56 3.16 -9.54
CA PRO A 199 1.54 4.47 -10.19
C PRO A 199 0.11 4.93 -10.58
N TYR A 200 -0.89 4.09 -10.36
CA TYR A 200 -2.31 4.38 -10.58
C TYR A 200 -3.04 4.87 -9.33
N ILE A 201 -2.34 5.01 -8.20
CA ILE A 201 -2.87 5.47 -6.91
C ILE A 201 -2.01 6.65 -6.44
N LYS A 202 -2.65 7.76 -6.07
CA LYS A 202 -1.98 8.87 -5.38
C LYS A 202 -2.00 8.63 -3.87
N GLY A 203 -0.84 8.38 -3.29
CA GLY A 203 -0.62 8.24 -1.86
C GLY A 203 -0.74 9.57 -1.14
N LEU A 204 -1.48 9.56 -0.03
CA LEU A 204 -1.48 10.61 0.97
C LEU A 204 -1.03 9.98 2.28
N TYR A 205 -0.04 10.59 2.91
CA TYR A 205 0.64 9.98 4.04
C TYR A 205 0.33 10.75 5.31
N TYR A 206 0.13 10.00 6.39
CA TYR A 206 0.05 10.57 7.72
C TYR A 206 1.43 11.17 8.07
N PRO A 207 1.50 12.44 8.54
CA PRO A 207 2.75 13.12 8.81
C PRO A 207 3.63 12.30 9.76
N ILE A 208 4.89 12.07 9.38
CA ILE A 208 5.77 11.18 10.14
C ILE A 208 6.00 11.67 11.57
N ASN A 209 6.16 12.97 11.79
CA ASN A 209 6.38 13.54 13.13
C ASN A 209 5.17 13.33 14.06
N GLU A 210 3.99 13.08 13.49
CA GLU A 210 2.73 12.89 14.23
C GLU A 210 2.47 11.40 14.52
N ARG A 211 3.06 10.47 13.74
CA ARG A 211 2.83 9.02 13.90
C ARG A 211 3.14 8.51 15.31
N PRO A 212 4.25 8.89 15.98
CA PRO A 212 4.56 8.41 17.33
C PRO A 212 3.59 8.90 18.41
N LEU A 213 2.80 9.94 18.13
CA LEU A 213 1.83 10.54 19.04
C LEU A 213 0.44 9.91 18.92
N GLY A 214 0.31 8.85 18.10
CA GLY A 214 -0.98 8.25 17.75
C GLY A 214 -1.69 8.96 16.61
N ILE A 215 -2.76 8.34 16.13
CA ILE A 215 -3.62 8.94 15.10
C ILE A 215 -4.47 10.05 15.71
N LYS A 216 -4.47 11.22 15.08
CA LYS A 216 -5.23 12.41 15.48
C LYS A 216 -6.35 12.63 14.49
N ARG A 217 -7.60 12.66 14.97
CA ARG A 217 -8.80 12.95 14.18
C ARG A 217 -8.64 14.13 13.21
N LYS A 218 -8.12 15.26 13.68
CA LYS A 218 -7.95 16.48 12.86
C LYS A 218 -7.10 16.23 11.60
N ILE A 219 -6.04 15.44 11.72
CA ILE A 219 -5.14 15.12 10.61
C ILE A 219 -5.82 14.15 9.63
N VAL A 220 -6.54 13.15 10.14
CA VAL A 220 -7.32 12.22 9.30
C VAL A 220 -8.34 12.99 8.45
N ILE A 221 -9.06 13.94 9.05
CA ILE A 221 -10.01 14.80 8.32
C ILE A 221 -9.31 15.61 7.24
N GLN A 222 -8.16 16.22 7.54
CA GLN A 222 -7.38 16.96 6.55
C GLN A 222 -6.93 16.07 5.37
N LEU A 223 -6.50 14.84 5.64
CA LEU A 223 -6.11 13.88 4.60
C LEU A 223 -7.30 13.48 3.73
N ILE A 224 -8.46 13.19 4.30
CA ILE A 224 -9.68 12.86 3.54
C ILE A 224 -10.11 14.05 2.67
N ARG A 225 -10.03 15.28 3.22
CA ARG A 225 -10.29 16.51 2.48
C ARG A 225 -9.33 16.70 1.30
N LYS A 226 -8.03 16.47 1.51
CA LYS A 226 -7.02 16.53 0.44
C LYS A 226 -7.25 15.45 -0.63
N ALA A 227 -7.60 14.23 -0.23
CA ALA A 227 -7.96 13.15 -1.16
C ALA A 227 -9.15 13.53 -2.03
N THR A 228 -10.16 14.12 -1.40
CA THR A 228 -11.38 14.59 -2.05
C THR A 228 -11.07 15.68 -3.08
N GLN A 229 -10.23 16.66 -2.74
CA GLN A 229 -9.80 17.70 -3.67
C GLN A 229 -9.00 17.13 -4.85
N LEU A 230 -8.10 16.16 -4.60
CA LEU A 230 -7.37 15.47 -5.68
C LEU A 230 -8.30 14.69 -6.62
N ILE A 231 -9.33 14.05 -6.07
CA ILE A 231 -10.35 13.35 -6.86
C ILE A 231 -11.11 14.35 -7.74
N LEU A 232 -11.52 15.49 -7.17
CA LEU A 232 -12.25 16.52 -7.89
C LEU A 232 -11.40 17.16 -8.98
N ASN A 233 -10.21 17.64 -8.63
CA ASN A 233 -9.33 18.35 -9.56
C ASN A 233 -8.70 17.43 -10.60
N GLY A 234 -8.68 16.12 -10.33
CA GLY A 234 -7.89 15.16 -11.08
C GLY A 234 -6.41 15.20 -10.67
N PHE A 235 -5.70 14.14 -11.01
CA PHE A 235 -4.24 14.08 -10.91
C PHE A 235 -3.71 13.23 -12.07
N THR A 236 -2.46 13.46 -12.44
CA THR A 236 -1.81 12.74 -13.54
C THR A 236 -1.54 11.29 -13.15
N ILE A 237 -1.85 10.39 -14.08
CA ILE A 237 -1.60 8.96 -13.99
C ILE A 237 -0.79 8.56 -15.23
N PRO A 238 0.34 7.82 -15.10
CA PRO A 238 0.93 7.33 -13.85
C PRO A 238 1.45 8.48 -12.94
N VAL A 239 1.26 8.34 -11.62
CA VAL A 239 1.87 9.20 -10.62
C VAL A 239 3.37 8.93 -10.62
N HIS A 240 4.16 9.99 -10.71
CA HIS A 240 5.62 9.87 -10.66
C HIS A 240 6.04 9.23 -9.32
N PRO A 241 6.90 8.18 -9.30
CA PRO A 241 7.24 7.45 -8.08
C PRO A 241 7.68 8.36 -6.93
N ARG A 242 8.58 9.33 -7.19
CA ARG A 242 9.04 10.30 -6.18
C ARG A 242 7.94 11.18 -5.59
N GLU A 243 6.90 11.49 -6.36
CA GLU A 243 5.75 12.26 -5.86
C GLU A 243 4.75 11.41 -5.08
N ASN A 244 4.91 10.10 -5.14
CA ASN A 244 4.08 9.12 -4.47
C ASN A 244 4.75 8.53 -3.23
N LEU A 245 5.88 9.10 -2.81
CA LEU A 245 6.56 8.74 -1.57
C LEU A 245 6.06 9.62 -0.43
N ALA A 246 6.00 9.03 0.77
CA ALA A 246 5.93 9.80 2.00
C ALA A 246 7.24 10.58 2.20
N SER A 247 7.25 11.62 3.04
CA SER A 247 8.46 12.42 3.32
C SER A 247 9.66 11.55 3.73
N ASP A 248 9.42 10.51 4.51
CA ASP A 248 10.39 9.50 4.90
C ASP A 248 10.91 8.68 3.72
N GLY A 249 10.02 8.25 2.82
CA GLY A 249 10.42 7.58 1.59
C GLY A 249 11.24 8.48 0.66
N GLN A 250 10.89 9.76 0.56
CA GLN A 250 11.63 10.75 -0.23
C GLN A 250 13.04 10.95 0.31
N LEU A 251 13.16 11.16 1.62
CA LEU A 251 14.44 11.24 2.32
C LEU A 251 15.28 9.98 2.06
N PHE A 252 14.71 8.80 2.28
CA PHE A 252 15.42 7.53 2.11
C PHE A 252 15.94 7.36 0.67
N THR A 253 15.10 7.67 -0.32
CA THR A 253 15.47 7.56 -1.74
C THR A 253 16.60 8.52 -2.09
N GLU A 254 16.50 9.78 -1.66
CA GLU A 254 17.55 10.78 -1.90
C GLU A 254 18.85 10.44 -1.17
N MET A 255 18.75 9.83 0.02
CA MET A 255 19.93 9.35 0.74
C MET A 255 20.64 8.22 -0.02
N CYS A 256 19.89 7.27 -0.60
CA CYS A 256 20.44 6.23 -1.48
C CYS A 256 21.14 6.82 -2.72
N GLU A 257 20.58 7.90 -3.28
CA GLU A 257 21.13 8.56 -4.48
C GLU A 257 22.43 9.33 -4.19
N LEU A 258 22.57 9.88 -2.98
CA LEU A 258 23.70 10.71 -2.58
C LEU A 258 24.79 9.94 -1.82
N ASP A 259 24.47 8.80 -1.21
CA ASP A 259 25.39 7.97 -0.44
C ASP A 259 25.34 6.51 -0.93
N GLN A 260 26.30 6.16 -1.80
CA GLN A 260 26.40 4.83 -2.38
C GLN A 260 26.63 3.73 -1.32
N GLN A 261 27.37 4.02 -0.25
CA GLN A 261 27.62 3.03 0.82
C GLN A 261 26.33 2.74 1.58
N PHE A 262 25.59 3.79 1.93
CA PHE A 262 24.25 3.63 2.51
C PHE A 262 23.34 2.85 1.55
N CYS A 263 23.34 3.19 0.26
CA CYS A 263 22.50 2.53 -0.73
C CYS A 263 22.82 1.04 -0.86
N MET A 264 24.10 0.67 -0.92
CA MET A 264 24.53 -0.73 -0.90
C MET A 264 24.08 -1.43 0.39
N ALA A 265 24.26 -0.79 1.55
CA ALA A 265 23.86 -1.39 2.83
C ALA A 265 22.36 -1.70 2.94
N VAL A 266 21.49 -0.91 2.30
CA VAL A 266 20.03 -1.11 2.33
C VAL A 266 19.46 -1.86 1.12
N THR A 267 20.23 -2.08 0.06
CA THR A 267 19.75 -2.71 -1.19
C THR A 267 20.51 -3.95 -1.62
N GLU A 268 21.79 -4.08 -1.28
CA GLU A 268 22.62 -5.19 -1.74
C GLU A 268 22.19 -6.50 -1.08
N ARG A 269 21.95 -7.50 -1.92
CA ARG A 269 21.62 -8.86 -1.50
C ARG A 269 22.77 -9.77 -1.86
N SER A 270 23.23 -10.55 -0.89
CA SER A 270 24.23 -11.59 -1.13
C SER A 270 23.93 -12.81 -0.27
N GLU A 271 24.47 -13.98 -0.64
CA GLU A 271 24.36 -15.20 0.17
C GLU A 271 24.91 -15.01 1.60
N LYS A 272 25.87 -14.09 1.77
CA LYS A 272 26.50 -13.74 3.05
C LYS A 272 25.74 -12.68 3.83
N ASN A 273 24.91 -11.88 3.16
CA ASN A 273 24.06 -10.85 3.75
C ASN A 273 22.59 -11.28 3.61
N SER A 274 22.26 -12.41 4.23
CA SER A 274 20.91 -12.95 4.23
C SER A 274 20.01 -12.11 5.15
N PHE A 275 19.00 -11.47 4.56
CA PHE A 275 17.76 -10.90 5.13
C PHE A 275 17.80 -9.92 6.31
N TRP A 276 18.72 -10.03 7.27
CA TRP A 276 18.71 -9.27 8.52
C TRP A 276 18.84 -7.76 8.34
N CYS A 277 19.54 -7.29 7.31
CA CYS A 277 19.64 -5.85 7.01
C CYS A 277 18.38 -5.29 6.32
N ILE A 278 17.58 -6.14 5.65
CA ILE A 278 16.47 -5.75 4.77
C ILE A 278 15.11 -5.73 5.51
N ASP A 279 15.04 -6.32 6.70
CA ASP A 279 13.88 -6.20 7.60
C ASP A 279 13.79 -4.84 8.30
N THR A 280 14.66 -3.89 7.95
CA THR A 280 14.66 -2.52 8.46
C THR A 280 13.50 -1.71 7.87
N TRP A 281 12.78 -0.97 8.71
CA TRP A 281 11.84 0.07 8.26
C TRP A 281 12.57 1.37 7.94
N PRO A 282 12.19 2.14 6.90
CA PRO A 282 12.73 3.48 6.67
C PRO A 282 12.68 4.36 7.93
N GLU A 283 11.63 4.19 8.74
CA GLU A 283 11.47 4.86 10.01
C GLU A 283 12.56 4.49 11.03
N GLU A 284 13.14 3.30 11.00
CA GLU A 284 14.25 2.92 11.89
C GLU A 284 15.54 3.63 11.49
N ILE A 285 15.81 3.80 10.20
CA ILE A 285 16.96 4.58 9.71
C ILE A 285 16.75 6.05 10.03
N ILE A 286 15.58 6.57 9.68
CA ILE A 286 15.22 7.98 9.83
C ILE A 286 15.11 8.39 11.29
N ASN A 287 14.83 7.47 12.21
CA ASN A 287 14.87 7.73 13.64
C ASN A 287 16.15 7.17 14.31
N GLU A 288 17.13 6.69 13.53
CA GLU A 288 18.38 6.12 14.03
C GLU A 288 18.17 5.09 15.16
N ASN A 289 17.21 4.17 14.95
CA ASN A 289 16.89 3.09 15.88
C ASN A 289 17.74 1.85 15.59
N GLY A 290 18.04 1.10 16.65
CA GLY A 290 18.76 -0.17 16.56
C GLY A 290 20.14 -0.02 15.92
N PRO A 291 20.51 -0.85 14.92
CA PRO A 291 21.85 -0.85 14.31
C PRO A 291 22.14 0.43 13.49
N TRP A 292 21.13 1.27 13.23
CA TRP A 292 21.28 2.58 12.58
C TRP A 292 21.64 3.69 13.56
N SER A 293 21.51 3.45 14.86
CA SER A 293 21.89 4.40 15.90
C SER A 293 23.40 4.63 15.92
N SER A 294 23.83 5.78 16.45
CA SER A 294 25.26 6.06 16.67
C SER A 294 25.93 5.10 17.66
N LYS A 295 25.13 4.36 18.45
CA LYS A 295 25.60 3.38 19.42
C LYS A 295 25.53 1.94 18.91
N GLY A 296 24.87 1.70 17.78
CA GLY A 296 24.57 0.35 17.29
C GLY A 296 23.64 -0.44 18.21
N ILE A 297 23.60 -1.76 18.00
CA ILE A 297 23.01 -2.75 18.92
C ILE A 297 24.06 -3.78 19.33
N ILE A 298 23.88 -4.40 20.49
CA ILE A 298 24.71 -5.52 20.92
C ILE A 298 24.04 -6.81 20.44
N ASP A 299 24.72 -7.55 19.58
CA ASP A 299 24.31 -8.88 19.10
C ASP A 299 25.47 -9.87 19.28
N GLY A 300 25.23 -10.96 20.03
CA GLY A 300 26.27 -11.94 20.36
C GLY A 300 27.52 -11.35 21.04
N GLY A 301 27.37 -10.27 21.83
CA GLY A 301 28.48 -9.57 22.48
C GLY A 301 29.29 -8.65 21.55
N ARG A 302 28.87 -8.51 20.28
CA ARG A 302 29.48 -7.58 19.31
C ARG A 302 28.56 -6.39 19.09
N THR A 303 29.15 -5.21 18.95
CA THR A 303 28.38 -4.02 18.55
C THR A 303 28.19 -4.05 17.04
N VAL A 304 26.95 -4.13 16.58
CA VAL A 304 26.55 -4.08 15.18
C VAL A 304 26.10 -2.66 14.85
N MET A 305 26.79 -2.03 13.89
CA MET A 305 26.48 -0.69 13.38
C MET A 305 26.45 -0.72 11.87
N TYR A 306 25.42 -0.11 11.28
CA TYR A 306 25.34 0.07 9.82
C TYR A 306 25.92 1.41 9.38
N PRO A 307 26.57 1.47 8.20
CA PRO A 307 27.09 2.71 7.65
C PRO A 307 25.93 3.66 7.34
N CYS A 308 26.01 4.88 7.87
CA CYS A 308 25.00 5.91 7.71
C CYS A 308 25.68 7.29 7.79
N ASN A 309 25.66 8.05 6.70
CA ASN A 309 26.12 9.43 6.70
C ASN A 309 25.14 10.33 7.47
N ARG A 310 25.39 10.48 8.78
CA ARG A 310 24.51 11.24 9.70
C ARG A 310 24.43 12.73 9.37
N THR A 311 25.49 13.31 8.83
CA THR A 311 25.48 14.70 8.37
C THR A 311 24.46 14.87 7.24
N LEU A 312 24.52 14.00 6.23
CA LEU A 312 23.56 13.97 5.14
C LEU A 312 22.14 13.67 5.63
N LEU A 313 21.97 12.66 6.49
CA LEU A 313 20.66 12.33 7.08
C LEU A 313 20.03 13.54 7.78
N ASN A 314 20.80 14.28 8.57
CA ASN A 314 20.32 15.48 9.26
C ASN A 314 19.96 16.62 8.30
N GLN A 315 20.72 16.80 7.21
CA GLN A 315 20.39 17.76 6.16
C GLN A 315 19.06 17.40 5.48
N LEU A 316 18.89 16.13 5.11
CA LEU A 316 17.66 15.66 4.47
C LEU A 316 16.46 15.68 5.43
N ARG A 317 16.63 15.37 6.72
CA ARG A 317 15.57 15.53 7.72
C ARG A 317 15.04 16.97 7.75
N ARG A 318 15.93 17.96 7.77
CA ARG A 318 15.54 19.39 7.70
C ARG A 318 14.82 19.72 6.39
N LYS A 319 15.33 19.21 5.25
CA LYS A 319 14.72 19.40 3.92
C LYS A 319 13.28 18.89 3.86
N TYR A 320 13.00 17.75 4.47
CA TYR A 320 11.69 17.08 4.45
C TYR A 320 10.83 17.36 5.68
N SER A 321 11.23 18.32 6.53
CA SER A 321 10.56 18.69 7.78
C SER A 321 10.30 17.49 8.70
N ILE A 322 11.29 16.59 8.82
CA ILE A 322 11.23 15.43 9.70
C ILE A 322 11.97 15.77 10.99
N ASP A 323 11.22 15.83 12.09
CA ASP A 323 11.76 16.12 13.40
C ASP A 323 12.43 14.87 13.96
N TYR A 324 13.68 14.99 14.37
CA TYR A 324 14.34 13.94 15.12
C TYR A 324 13.79 13.95 16.54
N HIS A 325 12.75 13.17 16.76
CA HIS A 325 12.29 12.85 18.10
C HIS A 325 13.35 11.97 18.75
N VAL A 326 14.31 12.58 19.44
CA VAL A 326 15.11 11.89 20.45
C VAL A 326 14.09 11.35 21.43
N LYS A 327 13.67 10.10 21.26
CA LYS A 327 12.80 9.45 22.21
C LYS A 327 13.60 9.35 23.51
N THR A 328 13.38 10.30 24.41
CA THR A 328 13.19 10.00 25.83
C THR A 328 11.91 9.16 25.98
N MET A 329 11.84 8.00 25.31
CA MET A 329 10.92 6.95 25.71
C MET A 329 11.55 6.32 26.95
N SER A 330 11.41 7.02 28.08
CA SER A 330 11.60 6.44 29.39
C SER A 330 10.63 5.27 29.53
N ASN A 331 11.17 4.04 29.49
CA ASN A 331 10.62 2.84 30.13
C ASN A 331 9.09 2.72 30.21
N LYS A 332 8.38 2.78 29.08
CA LYS A 332 7.09 2.08 29.01
C LYS A 332 7.38 0.66 28.53
N THR A 333 7.55 -0.21 29.51
CA THR A 333 7.58 -1.67 29.36
C THR A 333 6.35 -2.10 28.57
N LEU A 334 6.59 -2.70 27.40
CA LEU A 334 5.58 -3.32 26.54
C LEU A 334 5.21 -4.71 27.09
#